data_AF-A0A8T9Q3F2-F1
#
_entry.id   AF-A0A8T9Q3F2-F1
#
_cell.length_a   1.000
_cell.length_b   1.000
_cell.length_c   1.000
_cell.angle_alpha   90.00
_cell.angle_beta   90.00
_cell.angle_gamma   90.00
#
_symmetry.space_group_name_H-M   'P 1'
#
loop_
_entity.id
_entity.type
_entity.pdbx_description
1 polymer ?
#
loop_
_entity_poly.entity_id
_entity_poly.type
_entity_poly.pdbx_seq_one_letter_code
_entity_poly.pdbx_strand_id
1 'polypeptide(L)'
;MTLANLMNQLEEAGHLTVLYKSGVVGISAYANRDIYLCWQTLRASIRYSEDNASAVRQVAEKMEVPVPTVYRAVAAMGKAVL
;
A
#
# COMPACT_ATOMS: atom_id res chain seq x y z
N MET A 1 6.14 -14.23 0.31
CA MET A 1 5.55 -13.28 -0.66
C MET A 1 4.50 -12.45 0.07
N THR A 2 4.50 -11.11 -0.05
CA THR A 2 3.46 -10.25 0.56
C THR A 2 2.33 -9.98 -0.42
N LEU A 3 1.18 -9.53 0.08
CA LEU A 3 0.06 -9.13 -0.78
C LEU A 3 0.47 -7.97 -1.71
N ALA A 4 1.25 -7.02 -1.20
CA ALA A 4 1.81 -5.94 -2.03
C ALA A 4 2.66 -6.47 -3.20
N ASN A 5 3.52 -7.47 -2.94
CA ASN A 5 4.37 -8.05 -3.99
C ASN A 5 3.52 -8.73 -5.07
N LEU A 6 2.50 -9.49 -4.68
CA LEU A 6 1.57 -10.13 -5.62
C LEU A 6 0.84 -9.08 -6.46
N MET A 7 0.32 -8.02 -5.84
CA MET A 7 -0.38 -6.96 -6.56
C MET A 7 0.54 -6.18 -7.50
N ASN A 8 1.81 -5.98 -7.11
CA ASN A 8 2.81 -5.37 -8.00
C ASN A 8 3.10 -6.24 -9.21
N GLN A 9 3.27 -7.55 -9.04
CA GLN A 9 3.46 -8.47 -10.16
C GLN A 9 2.24 -8.48 -11.11
N LEU A 10 1.03 -8.40 -10.56
CA LEU A 10 -0.20 -8.28 -11.37
C LEU A 10 -0.26 -6.95 -12.13
N GLU A 11 0.23 -5.86 -11.55
CA GLU A 11 0.30 -4.55 -12.23
C GLU A 11 1.36 -4.56 -13.33
N GLU A 12 2.55 -5.11 -13.08
CA GLU A 12 3.63 -5.25 -14.06
C GLU A 12 3.22 -6.11 -15.26
N ALA A 13 2.39 -7.13 -15.03
CA ALA A 13 1.78 -7.95 -16.09
C ALA A 13 0.56 -7.29 -16.77
N GLY A 14 0.15 -6.08 -16.34
CA GLY A 14 -1.02 -5.37 -16.88
C GLY A 14 -2.38 -5.97 -16.50
N HIS A 15 -2.42 -6.87 -15.51
CA HIS A 15 -3.63 -7.59 -15.10
C HIS A 15 -4.37 -6.94 -13.94
N LEU A 16 -3.71 -6.18 -13.08
CA LEU A 16 -4.32 -5.65 -11.86
C LEU A 16 -5.51 -4.72 -12.16
N THR A 17 -5.38 -3.83 -13.16
CA THR A 17 -6.50 -2.97 -13.59
C THR A 17 -7.68 -3.78 -14.13
N VAL A 18 -7.42 -4.87 -14.85
CA VAL A 18 -8.47 -5.77 -15.38
C VAL A 18 -9.18 -6.48 -14.24
N LEU A 19 -8.43 -7.01 -13.26
CA LEU A 19 -8.96 -7.69 -12.07
C LEU A 19 -9.78 -6.74 -11.17
N TYR A 20 -9.39 -5.47 -11.09
CA TYR A 20 -10.18 -4.45 -10.42
C TYR A 20 -11.48 -4.17 -11.15
N LYS A 21 -11.43 -3.93 -12.47
CA LYS A 21 -12.63 -3.67 -13.29
C LYS A 21 -13.60 -4.84 -13.34
N SER A 22 -13.11 -6.08 -13.24
CA SER A 22 -13.92 -7.30 -13.19
C SER A 22 -14.47 -7.62 -11.80
N GLY A 23 -14.11 -6.83 -10.77
CA GLY A 23 -14.58 -7.03 -9.40
C GLY A 23 -13.87 -8.16 -8.63
N VAL A 24 -12.84 -8.78 -9.22
CA VAL A 24 -12.04 -9.83 -8.55
C VAL A 24 -11.20 -9.23 -7.41
N VAL A 25 -10.71 -8.01 -7.60
CA VAL A 25 -10.02 -7.24 -6.56
C VAL A 25 -10.92 -6.12 -6.09
N GLY A 26 -11.22 -6.09 -4.79
CA GLY A 26 -12.00 -5.02 -4.19
C GLY A 26 -11.28 -3.67 -4.22
N ILE A 27 -12.03 -2.58 -4.33
CA ILE A 27 -11.52 -1.20 -4.31
C ILE A 27 -10.67 -0.90 -3.07
N SER A 28 -11.00 -1.50 -1.94
CA SER A 28 -10.24 -1.37 -0.69
C SER A 28 -8.85 -2.01 -0.79
N ALA A 29 -8.72 -3.16 -1.44
CA ALA A 29 -7.43 -3.79 -1.67
C ALA A 29 -6.59 -2.96 -2.64
N TYR A 30 -7.20 -2.45 -3.71
CA TYR A 30 -6.55 -1.57 -4.67
C TYR A 30 -6.02 -0.29 -3.99
N ALA A 31 -6.86 0.44 -3.26
CA ALA A 31 -6.47 1.66 -2.56
C ALA A 31 -5.41 1.42 -1.46
N ASN A 32 -5.50 0.29 -0.75
CA ASN A 32 -4.51 -0.07 0.27
C ASN A 32 -3.12 -0.31 -0.32
N ARG A 33 -3.03 -0.79 -1.57
CA ARG A 33 -1.74 -0.98 -2.26
C ARG A 33 -1.07 0.37 -2.48
N ASP A 34 -1.79 1.35 -3.00
CA ASP A 34 -1.22 2.66 -3.31
C ASP A 34 -0.73 3.37 -2.04
N ILE A 35 -1.52 3.31 -0.95
CA ILE A 35 -1.13 3.80 0.37
C ILE A 35 0.14 3.10 0.87
N TYR A 36 0.19 1.77 0.72
CA TYR A 36 1.34 0.97 1.14
C TYR A 36 2.61 1.31 0.35
N LEU A 37 2.50 1.48 -0.97
CA LEU A 37 3.63 1.87 -1.82
C LEU A 37 4.16 3.25 -1.47
N CYS A 38 3.27 4.22 -1.28
CA CYS A 38 3.64 5.57 -0.82
C CYS A 38 4.39 5.51 0.52
N TRP A 39 3.91 4.70 1.46
CA TRP A 39 4.58 4.48 2.74
C TRP A 39 5.94 3.80 2.58
N GLN A 40 6.07 2.76 1.74
CA GLN A 40 7.35 2.10 1.50
C GLN A 40 8.38 3.07 0.92
N THR A 41 7.99 3.90 -0.04
CA THR A 41 8.87 4.92 -0.63
C THR A 41 9.34 5.91 0.44
N LEU A 42 8.44 6.40 1.31
CA LEU A 42 8.80 7.33 2.36
C LEU A 42 9.69 6.69 3.43
N ARG A 43 9.38 5.46 3.84
CA ARG A 43 10.18 4.71 4.82
C ARG A 43 11.58 4.36 4.30
N ALA A 44 11.73 4.14 3.00
CA ALA A 44 13.03 3.90 2.38
C ALA A 44 13.90 5.18 2.30
N SER A 45 13.31 6.36 2.50
CA SER A 45 14.08 7.60 2.58
C SER A 45 14.82 7.71 3.92
N ILE A 46 16.05 8.24 3.88
CA ILE A 46 16.91 8.45 5.07
C ILE A 46 16.19 9.27 6.14
N ARG A 47 15.28 10.16 5.74
CA ARG A 47 14.51 11.02 6.66
C ARG A 47 13.60 10.25 7.61
N TYR A 48 13.12 9.07 7.20
CA TYR A 48 12.12 8.31 7.95
C TYR A 48 12.54 6.86 8.22
N SER A 49 13.81 6.52 8.03
CA SER A 49 14.31 5.15 8.24
C SER A 49 14.13 4.68 9.68
N GLU A 50 14.21 5.61 10.64
CA GLU A 50 14.07 5.34 12.08
C GLU A 50 12.75 5.87 12.67
N ASP A 51 12.00 6.71 11.94
CA ASP A 51 10.74 7.29 12.40
C ASP A 51 9.56 6.91 11.49
N ASN A 52 9.06 5.70 11.74
CA ASN A 52 7.94 5.13 11.02
C ASN A 52 6.61 5.90 11.30
N ALA A 53 6.44 6.48 12.49
CA ALA A 53 5.24 7.21 12.84
C ALA A 53 5.11 8.52 12.05
N SER A 54 6.23 9.20 11.80
CA SER A 54 6.28 10.38 10.93
C SER A 54 6.08 10.03 9.46
N ALA A 55 6.63 8.91 8.97
CA ALA A 55 6.31 8.42 7.63
C ALA A 55 4.81 8.20 7.44
N VAL A 56 4.16 7.53 8.40
CA VAL A 56 2.72 7.25 8.36
C VAL A 56 1.89 8.54 8.35
N ARG A 57 2.24 9.54 9.17
CA ARG A 57 1.57 10.86 9.18
C ARG A 57 1.75 11.59 7.85
N GLN A 58 2.94 11.53 7.27
CA GLN A 58 3.22 12.16 5.98
C GLN A 58 2.44 11.51 4.83
N VAL A 59 2.27 10.18 4.85
CA VAL A 59 1.43 9.46 3.87
C VAL A 59 -0.03 9.86 4.03
N ALA A 60 -0.52 9.92 5.27
CA ALA A 60 -1.90 10.30 5.56
C ALA A 60 -2.22 11.70 5.01
N GLU A 61 -1.31 12.65 5.20
CA GLU A 61 -1.41 14.01 4.63
C GLU A 61 -1.39 13.98 3.09
N LYS A 62 -0.39 13.33 2.47
CA LYS A 62 -0.23 13.30 1.01
C LYS A 62 -1.39 12.64 0.27
N MET A 63 -1.97 11.61 0.88
CA MET A 63 -3.05 10.81 0.29
C MET A 63 -4.43 11.29 0.72
N GLU A 64 -4.52 12.34 1.55
CA GLU A 64 -5.76 12.87 2.10
C GLU A 64 -6.63 11.80 2.80
N VAL A 65 -5.99 10.90 3.56
CA VAL A 65 -6.65 9.82 4.31
C VAL A 65 -6.37 9.91 5.81
N PRO A 66 -7.27 9.41 6.67
CA PRO A 66 -7.00 9.32 8.10
C PRO A 66 -5.77 8.47 8.41
N VAL A 67 -4.97 8.88 9.39
CA VAL A 67 -3.80 8.12 9.89
C VAL A 67 -4.12 6.64 10.18
N PRO A 68 -5.26 6.27 10.81
CA PRO A 68 -5.63 4.87 11.02
C PRO A 68 -5.80 4.06 9.72
N THR A 69 -6.17 4.71 8.61
CA THR A 69 -6.30 4.06 7.30
C THR A 69 -4.92 3.65 6.78
N VAL A 70 -3.89 4.48 6.97
CA VAL A 70 -2.52 4.14 6.60
C VAL A 70 -2.00 2.94 7.40
N TYR A 71 -2.21 2.92 8.72
CA TYR A 71 -1.83 1.77 9.54
C TYR A 71 -2.53 0.47 9.11
N ARG A 72 -3.83 0.54 8.78
CA ARG A 72 -4.58 -0.61 8.27
C ARG A 72 -4.04 -1.08 6.92
N ALA A 73 -3.73 -0.17 6.01
CA ALA A 73 -3.12 -0.51 4.72
C ALA A 73 -1.75 -1.18 4.90
N VAL A 74 -0.89 -0.66 5.77
CA VAL A 74 0.41 -1.25 6.12
C VAL A 74 0.26 -2.65 6.70
N ALA A 75 -0.64 -2.84 7.65
CA ALA A 75 -0.90 -4.14 8.25
C ALA A 75 -1.50 -5.13 7.24
N ALA A 76 -2.39 -4.70 6.34
CA ALA A 76 -3.03 -5.56 5.36
C ALA A 76 -2.07 -5.99 4.25
N MET A 77 -1.28 -5.05 3.72
CA MET A 77 -0.39 -5.27 2.58
C MET A 77 0.95 -5.91 2.96
N GLY A 78 1.40 -5.71 4.20
CA GLY A 78 2.59 -6.36 4.76
C GLY A 78 2.38 -7.82 5.17
N LYS A 79 1.14 -8.32 5.19
CA LYS A 79 0.87 -9.73 5.50
C LYS A 79 1.46 -10.65 4.43
N ALA A 80 2.07 -11.75 4.89
CA ALA A 80 2.42 -12.87 4.03
C ALA A 80 1.12 -13.52 3.52
N VAL A 81 1.07 -13.80 2.22
CA VAL A 81 0.01 -14.59 1.61
C VAL A 81 0.44 -16.05 1.68
N LEU A 82 -0.41 -16.91 2.25
CA LEU A 82 -0.24 -18.37 2.29
C LEU A 82 -0.56 -18.98 0.92
#